data_AF-A0A529ZFI9-F1
#
_entry.id   AF-A0A529ZFI9-F1
#
_cell.length_a   1.000
_cell.length_b   1.000
_cell.length_c   1.000
_cell.angle_alpha   90.00
_cell.angle_beta   90.00
_cell.angle_gamma   90.00
#
_symmetry.space_group_name_H-M   'P 1'
#
loop_
_entity.id
_entity.type
_entity.pdbx_description
1 polymer ?
#
loop_
_entity_poly.entity_id
_entity_poly.type
_entity_poly.pdbx_seq_one_letter_code
_entity_poly.pdbx_strand_id
1 'polypeptide(L)'
;LNPVLQDLGLAIHPPLLYLGYVGFSVCFSFSVAALIEGRIDASWARWVRPWTLVAWMFLTGGIAMGSYWAYYELGWGGFWFWDPVENASFMPWLAGTALLHSAIVMEKRSALKIWTLLLAILTFSLSLLGTFLVRSGVL
;
A
#
# COMPACT_ATOMS: atom_id res chain seq x y z
N LEU A 1 15.53 -4.89 -28.55
CA LEU A 1 15.16 -4.69 -27.12
C LEU A 1 14.75 -6.04 -26.55
N ASN A 2 14.97 -6.30 -25.26
CA ASN A 2 14.58 -7.55 -24.61
C ASN A 2 13.03 -7.71 -24.68
N PRO A 3 12.49 -8.78 -25.30
CA PRO A 3 11.05 -8.99 -25.48
C PRO A 3 10.23 -8.90 -24.18
N VAL A 4 10.82 -9.35 -23.06
CA VAL A 4 10.24 -9.27 -21.71
C VAL A 4 9.86 -7.84 -21.31
N LEU A 5 10.61 -6.84 -21.80
CA LEU A 5 10.37 -5.42 -21.49
C LEU A 5 9.16 -4.82 -22.22
N GLN A 6 8.56 -5.56 -23.15
CA GLN A 6 7.39 -5.11 -23.92
C GLN A 6 6.10 -5.82 -23.51
N ASP A 7 6.16 -6.70 -22.51
CA ASP A 7 4.98 -7.37 -22.01
C ASP A 7 4.03 -6.39 -21.29
N LEU A 8 2.73 -6.54 -21.57
CA LEU A 8 1.69 -5.66 -21.04
C LEU A 8 1.59 -5.76 -19.51
N GLY A 9 1.83 -6.94 -18.94
CA GLY A 9 1.87 -7.17 -17.50
C GLY A 9 3.01 -6.42 -16.82
N LEU A 10 4.20 -6.40 -17.42
CA LEU A 10 5.33 -5.59 -16.96
C LEU A 10 5.05 -4.08 -17.07
N ALA A 11 4.29 -3.65 -18.08
CA ALA A 11 3.94 -2.23 -18.25
C ALA A 11 2.90 -1.75 -17.22
N ILE A 12 1.96 -2.62 -16.82
CA ILE A 12 0.81 -2.25 -15.98
C ILE A 12 1.10 -2.36 -14.48
N HIS A 13 1.78 -3.42 -14.03
CA HIS A 13 1.92 -3.65 -12.58
C HIS A 13 2.76 -2.58 -11.85
N PRO A 14 3.85 -2.00 -12.40
CA PRO A 14 4.63 -1.00 -11.67
C PRO A 14 3.85 0.31 -11.43
N PRO A 15 3.09 0.86 -12.41
CA PRO A 15 2.18 1.97 -12.15
C PRO A 15 1.16 1.67 -11.05
N LEU A 16 0.56 0.48 -11.01
CA LEU A 16 -0.41 0.11 -9.97
C LEU A 16 0.24 0.07 -8.57
N LEU A 17 1.40 -0.57 -8.44
CA LEU A 17 2.17 -0.58 -7.18
C LEU A 17 2.52 0.84 -6.73
N TYR A 18 2.98 1.68 -7.66
CA TYR A 18 3.34 3.06 -7.39
C TYR A 18 2.12 3.89 -6.94
N LEU A 19 0.98 3.76 -7.61
CA LEU A 19 -0.28 4.41 -7.21
C LEU A 19 -0.73 3.96 -5.81
N GLY A 20 -0.53 2.69 -5.47
CA GLY A 20 -0.78 2.17 -4.12
C GLY A 20 0.12 2.85 -3.07
N TYR A 21 1.44 2.83 -3.27
CA TYR A 21 2.41 3.43 -2.36
C TYR A 21 2.22 4.93 -2.18
N VAL A 22 2.10 5.67 -3.29
CA VAL A 22 1.88 7.12 -3.26
C VAL A 22 0.51 7.44 -2.70
N GLY A 23 -0.52 6.64 -2.97
CA GLY A 23 -1.86 6.84 -2.42
C GLY A 23 -1.88 6.87 -0.89
N PHE A 24 -1.03 6.08 -0.22
CA PHE A 24 -0.92 6.12 1.24
C PHE A 24 -0.29 7.40 1.79
N SER A 25 0.40 8.21 0.97
CA SER A 25 0.88 9.54 1.40
C SER A 25 -0.26 10.46 1.82
N VAL A 26 -1.43 10.34 1.19
CA VAL A 26 -2.62 11.11 1.56
C VAL A 26 -3.05 10.76 2.99
N CYS A 27 -3.12 9.46 3.31
CA CYS A 27 -3.45 8.98 4.65
C CYS A 27 -2.45 9.49 5.70
N PHE A 28 -1.16 9.48 5.37
CA PHE A 28 -0.11 10.05 6.21
C PHE A 28 -0.30 11.56 6.41
N SER A 29 -0.53 12.34 5.36
CA SER A 29 -0.75 13.79 5.44
C SER A 29 -1.95 14.14 6.32
N PHE A 30 -3.08 13.44 6.16
CA PHE A 30 -4.24 13.60 7.06
C PHE A 30 -3.90 13.27 8.52
N SER A 31 -3.04 12.28 8.76
CA SER A 31 -2.62 11.88 10.11
C SER A 31 -1.74 12.93 10.76
N VAL A 32 -0.77 13.47 10.01
CA VAL A 32 0.09 14.57 10.47
C VAL A 32 -0.74 15.82 10.74
N ALA A 33 -1.66 16.19 9.85
CA ALA A 33 -2.56 17.33 10.06
C ALA A 33 -3.39 17.18 11.35
N ALA A 34 -3.99 16.00 11.57
CA ALA A 34 -4.78 15.73 12.77
C ALA A 34 -3.96 15.78 14.07
N LEU A 35 -2.69 15.37 14.02
CA LEU A 35 -1.77 15.48 15.15
C LEU A 35 -1.40 16.94 15.45
N ILE A 36 -1.19 17.76 14.42
CA ILE A 36 -0.90 19.20 14.56
C ILE A 36 -2.11 19.95 15.11
N GLU A 37 -3.30 19.68 14.57
CA GLU A 37 -4.55 20.33 15.00
C GLU A 37 -5.05 19.81 16.36
N GLY A 38 -4.55 18.65 16.81
CA GLY A 38 -5.04 17.97 18.02
C GLY A 38 -6.46 17.43 17.89
N ARG A 39 -6.97 17.25 16.66
CA ARG A 39 -8.36 16.86 16.38
C ARG A 39 -8.42 15.52 15.65
N ILE A 40 -8.73 14.48 16.43
CA ILE A 40 -8.82 13.10 15.95
C ILE A 40 -10.19 12.55 16.35
N ASP A 41 -11.15 12.66 15.44
CA ASP A 41 -12.54 12.30 15.65
C ASP A 41 -13.08 11.35 14.56
N ALA A 42 -14.33 10.93 14.71
CA ALA A 42 -14.97 10.04 13.74
C ALA A 42 -15.05 10.65 12.33
N SER A 43 -15.08 11.99 12.22
CA SER A 43 -15.11 12.67 10.91
C SER A 43 -13.78 12.51 10.18
N TRP A 44 -12.66 12.65 10.88
CA TRP A 44 -11.33 12.38 10.32
C TRP A 44 -11.23 10.95 9.78
N ALA A 45 -11.71 9.96 10.53
CA ALA A 45 -11.68 8.56 10.09
C ALA A 45 -12.52 8.32 8.83
N ARG A 46 -13.69 8.98 8.74
CA ARG A 46 -14.55 8.96 7.54
C ARG A 46 -13.86 9.54 6.32
N TRP A 47 -13.07 10.61 6.48
CA TRP A 47 -12.33 11.25 5.40
C TRP A 47 -11.12 10.43 4.95
N VAL A 48 -10.36 9.82 5.88
CA VAL A 48 -9.19 9.00 5.55
C VAL A 48 -9.58 7.68 4.86
N ARG A 49 -10.68 7.05 5.28
CA ARG A 49 -11.09 5.72 4.79
C ARG A 49 -11.17 5.57 3.26
N PRO A 50 -11.83 6.46 2.49
CA PRO A 50 -11.87 6.32 1.03
C PRO A 50 -10.46 6.40 0.40
N TRP A 51 -9.57 7.24 0.92
CA TRP A 51 -8.18 7.31 0.45
C TRP A 51 -7.40 6.04 0.76
N THR A 52 -7.56 5.49 1.97
CA THR A 52 -7.00 4.18 2.33
C THR A 52 -7.50 3.10 1.38
N LEU A 53 -8.80 3.08 1.07
CA LEU A 53 -9.40 2.08 0.19
C LEU A 53 -8.86 2.18 -1.24
N VAL A 54 -8.79 3.39 -1.81
CA VAL A 54 -8.26 3.61 -3.16
C VAL A 54 -6.80 3.18 -3.26
N ALA A 55 -5.95 3.61 -2.33
CA ALA A 55 -4.54 3.20 -2.29
C ALA A 55 -4.39 1.68 -2.14
N TRP A 56 -5.18 1.08 -1.24
CA TRP A 56 -5.19 -0.36 -1.01
C TRP A 56 -5.66 -1.16 -2.25
N MET A 57 -6.66 -0.67 -2.99
CA MET A 57 -7.11 -1.31 -4.23
C MET A 57 -6.03 -1.29 -5.30
N PHE A 58 -5.36 -0.15 -5.51
CA PHE A 58 -4.24 -0.06 -6.46
C PHE A 58 -3.08 -0.97 -6.05
N LEU A 59 -2.73 -1.00 -4.77
CA LEU A 59 -1.68 -1.90 -4.27
C LEU A 59 -2.06 -3.36 -4.46
N THR A 60 -3.31 -3.74 -4.17
CA THR A 60 -3.83 -5.10 -4.39
C THR A 60 -3.76 -5.48 -5.87
N GLY A 61 -4.18 -4.58 -6.77
CA GLY A 61 -4.08 -4.79 -8.21
C GLY A 61 -2.64 -4.92 -8.70
N GLY A 62 -1.72 -4.11 -8.17
CA GLY A 62 -0.30 -4.17 -8.51
C GLY A 62 0.34 -5.48 -8.08
N ILE A 63 0.05 -5.95 -6.87
CA ILE A 63 0.50 -7.25 -6.35
C ILE A 63 -0.07 -8.39 -7.20
N ALA A 64 -1.40 -8.42 -7.40
CA ALA A 64 -2.06 -9.49 -8.16
C ALA A 64 -1.57 -9.56 -9.62
N MET A 65 -1.42 -8.40 -10.28
CA MET A 65 -0.93 -8.35 -11.66
C MET A 65 0.55 -8.73 -11.75
N GLY A 66 1.37 -8.30 -10.79
CA GLY A 66 2.79 -8.68 -10.70
C GLY A 66 2.95 -10.20 -10.54
N SER A 67 2.20 -10.80 -9.62
CA SER A 67 2.16 -12.25 -9.40
C SER A 67 1.69 -13.03 -10.63
N TYR A 68 0.65 -12.55 -11.33
CA TYR A 68 0.18 -13.17 -12.57
C TYR A 68 1.24 -13.11 -13.68
N TRP A 69 1.86 -11.94 -13.87
CA TRP A 69 2.92 -11.75 -14.85
C TRP A 69 4.14 -12.63 -14.55
N ALA A 70 4.60 -12.67 -13.30
CA ALA A 70 5.75 -13.47 -12.90
C ALA A 70 5.51 -14.98 -13.09
N TYR A 71 4.29 -15.45 -12.80
CA TYR A 71 3.90 -16.83 -13.08
C TYR A 71 3.95 -17.15 -14.59
N TYR A 72 3.38 -16.27 -15.42
CA TYR A 72 3.28 -16.46 -16.86
C TYR A 72 4.63 -16.32 -17.60
N GLU A 73 5.39 -15.26 -17.31
CA GLU A 73 6.57 -14.86 -18.09
C GLU A 73 7.87 -15.42 -17.49
N LEU A 74 8.00 -15.41 -16.16
CA LEU A 74 9.22 -15.88 -15.47
C LEU A 74 9.16 -17.38 -15.13
N GLY A 75 8.02 -18.03 -15.39
CA GLY A 75 7.82 -19.45 -15.14
C GLY A 75 7.99 -19.82 -13.68
N TRP A 76 7.70 -18.90 -12.76
CA TRP A 76 7.69 -19.21 -11.33
C TRP A 76 6.77 -20.41 -11.10
N GLY A 77 7.23 -21.38 -10.30
CA GLY A 77 6.46 -22.59 -9.98
C GLY A 77 5.16 -22.34 -9.21
N GLY A 78 4.73 -21.08 -9.08
CA GLY A 78 3.50 -20.62 -8.46
C GLY A 78 3.32 -19.10 -8.61
N PHE A 79 2.21 -18.57 -8.10
CA PHE A 79 1.85 -17.14 -8.15
C PHE A 79 2.58 -16.27 -7.11
N TRP A 80 3.39 -16.85 -6.23
CA TRP A 80 4.15 -16.12 -5.21
C TRP A 80 5.46 -16.82 -4.97
N PHE A 81 6.57 -16.10 -5.09
CA PHE A 81 7.92 -16.66 -4.96
C PHE A 81 8.73 -16.04 -3.82
N TRP A 82 8.10 -15.16 -3.03
CA TRP A 82 8.75 -14.46 -1.91
C TRP A 82 9.99 -13.68 -2.35
N ASP A 83 9.95 -13.12 -3.56
CA ASP A 83 11.02 -12.24 -4.02
C ASP A 83 10.99 -10.90 -3.25
N PRO A 84 12.06 -10.10 -3.32
CA PRO A 84 12.11 -8.85 -2.56
C PRO A 84 11.03 -7.83 -2.96
N VAL A 85 10.57 -7.80 -4.21
CA VAL A 85 9.53 -6.88 -4.68
C VAL A 85 8.16 -7.28 -4.12
N GLU A 86 7.82 -8.57 -4.17
CA GLU A 86 6.62 -9.13 -3.55
C GLU A 86 6.60 -8.86 -2.04
N ASN A 87 7.69 -9.11 -1.33
CA ASN A 87 7.79 -8.86 0.11
C ASN A 87 7.66 -7.37 0.45
N ALA A 88 8.35 -6.51 -0.29
CA ALA A 88 8.32 -5.06 -0.10
C ALA A 88 6.91 -4.49 -0.26
N SER A 89 6.13 -5.00 -1.21
CA SER A 89 4.75 -4.57 -1.45
C SER A 89 3.74 -5.18 -0.48
N PHE A 90 4.01 -6.37 0.03
CA PHE A 90 3.14 -7.06 0.97
C PHE A 90 3.08 -6.40 2.36
N MET A 91 4.20 -5.84 2.85
CA MET A 91 4.24 -5.16 4.16
C MET A 91 3.25 -3.98 4.28
N PRO A 92 3.27 -2.96 3.39
CA PRO A 92 2.29 -1.88 3.44
C PRO A 92 0.87 -2.37 3.10
N TRP A 93 0.71 -3.46 2.33
CA TRP A 93 -0.60 -4.04 2.06
C TRP A 93 -1.25 -4.60 3.34
N LEU A 94 -0.50 -5.32 4.17
CA LEU A 94 -0.97 -5.81 5.47
C LEU A 94 -1.31 -4.64 6.42
N ALA A 95 -0.42 -3.67 6.54
CA ALA A 95 -0.65 -2.50 7.39
C ALA A 95 -1.85 -1.67 6.89
N GLY A 96 -1.99 -1.48 5.58
CA GLY A 96 -3.12 -0.80 4.95
C GLY A 96 -4.44 -1.54 5.13
N THR A 97 -4.42 -2.88 5.13
CA THR A 97 -5.59 -3.71 5.46
C THR A 97 -6.01 -3.46 6.92
N ALA A 98 -5.08 -3.50 7.85
CA ALA A 98 -5.34 -3.19 9.26
C ALA A 98 -5.85 -1.75 9.45
N LEU A 99 -5.26 -0.79 8.73
CA LEU A 99 -5.69 0.61 8.73
C LEU A 99 -7.14 0.75 8.30
N LEU A 100 -7.55 0.11 7.20
CA LEU A 100 -8.92 0.18 6.68
C LEU A 100 -9.94 -0.31 7.71
N HIS A 101 -9.65 -1.43 8.38
CA HIS A 101 -10.51 -1.98 9.43
C HIS A 101 -10.53 -1.08 10.67
N SER A 102 -9.36 -0.59 11.09
CA SER A 102 -9.21 0.32 12.23
C SER A 102 -9.98 1.62 12.01
N ALA A 103 -9.93 2.19 10.80
CA ALA A 103 -10.67 3.40 10.43
C ALA A 103 -12.19 3.20 10.51
N ILE A 104 -12.70 2.03 10.11
CA ILE A 104 -14.14 1.71 10.23
C ILE A 104 -14.56 1.65 11.71
N VAL A 105 -13.74 1.01 12.56
CA VAL A 105 -14.01 0.94 14.01
C VAL A 105 -13.95 2.32 14.65
N MET A 106 -12.96 3.13 14.27
CA MET A 106 -12.83 4.51 14.76
C MET A 106 -14.00 5.38 14.34
N GLU A 107 -14.45 5.32 13.08
CA GLU A 107 -15.61 6.08 12.62
C GLU A 107 -16.90 5.66 13.34
N LYS A 108 -17.14 4.36 13.50
CA LYS A 108 -18.41 3.85 14.04
C LYS A 108 -18.49 3.86 15.57
N ARG A 109 -17.36 3.70 16.26
CA ARG A 109 -17.31 3.49 17.71
C ARG A 109 -16.42 4.49 18.45
N SER A 110 -15.77 5.42 17.74
CA SER A 110 -14.79 6.35 18.31
C SER A 110 -13.65 5.66 19.11
N ALA A 111 -13.40 4.38 18.81
CA ALA A 111 -12.36 3.56 19.43
C ALA A 111 -11.12 3.48 18.52
N LEU A 112 -10.01 2.92 19.03
CA LEU A 112 -8.77 2.69 18.27
C LEU A 112 -8.10 3.93 17.66
N LYS A 113 -8.43 5.16 18.10
CA LYS A 113 -7.89 6.41 17.54
C LYS A 113 -6.37 6.41 17.35
N ILE A 114 -5.64 6.05 18.41
CA ILE A 114 -4.17 6.00 18.40
C ILE A 114 -3.68 4.94 17.40
N TRP A 115 -4.34 3.78 17.37
CA TRP A 115 -4.01 2.70 16.44
C TRP A 115 -4.26 3.08 14.99
N THR A 116 -5.38 3.75 14.68
CA THR A 116 -5.69 4.19 13.31
C THR A 116 -4.64 5.18 12.80
N LEU A 117 -4.22 6.14 13.64
CA LEU A 117 -3.13 7.06 13.31
C LEU A 117 -1.79 6.36 13.12
N LEU A 118 -1.43 5.49 14.07
CA LEU A 118 -0.18 4.73 14.00
C LEU A 118 -0.13 3.90 12.73
N LEU A 119 -1.21 3.21 12.38
CA LEU A 119 -1.32 2.41 11.17
C LEU A 119 -1.20 3.28 9.91
N ALA A 120 -1.83 4.46 9.87
CA ALA A 120 -1.71 5.36 8.72
C ALA A 120 -0.27 5.83 8.49
N ILE A 121 0.45 6.17 9.57
CA ILE A 121 1.86 6.54 9.49
C ILE A 121 2.72 5.34 9.08
N LEU A 122 2.51 4.19 9.73
CA LEU A 122 3.27 2.97 9.47
C LEU A 122 3.11 2.48 8.04
N THR A 123 1.88 2.45 7.50
CA THR A 123 1.60 2.02 6.13
C THR A 123 2.37 2.86 5.11
N PHE A 124 2.40 4.19 5.29
CA PHE A 124 3.17 5.05 4.40
C PHE A 124 4.68 4.85 4.57
N SER A 125 5.18 4.75 5.80
CA SER A 125 6.60 4.45 6.07
C SER A 125 7.04 3.13 5.46
N LEU A 126 6.22 2.08 5.52
CA LEU A 126 6.47 0.81 4.86
C LEU A 126 6.44 0.93 3.34
N SER A 127 5.59 1.79 2.78
CA SER A 127 5.56 2.07 1.33
C SER A 127 6.85 2.77 0.87
N LEU A 128 7.36 3.71 1.67
CA LEU A 128 8.66 4.36 1.41
C LEU A 128 9.81 3.35 1.51
N LEU A 129 9.83 2.52 2.55
CA LEU A 129 10.82 1.47 2.72
C LEU A 129 10.79 0.49 1.54
N GLY A 130 9.61 0.03 1.15
CA GLY A 130 9.45 -0.89 0.01
C GLY A 130 9.94 -0.27 -1.30
N THR A 131 9.63 1.01 -1.54
CA THR A 131 10.16 1.74 -2.70
C THR A 131 11.67 1.83 -2.67
N PHE A 132 12.25 2.16 -1.51
CA PHE A 132 13.70 2.22 -1.33
C PHE A 132 14.36 0.87 -1.60
N LEU A 133 13.86 -0.22 -1.01
CA LEU A 133 14.43 -1.56 -1.19
C LEU A 133 14.46 -1.97 -2.67
N VAL A 134 13.35 -1.76 -3.39
CA VAL A 134 13.21 -2.20 -4.79
C VAL A 134 13.95 -1.30 -5.78
N ARG A 135 14.20 -0.03 -5.46
CA ARG A 135 14.76 0.95 -6.42
C ARG A 135 16.17 1.45 -6.10
N SER A 136 16.70 1.19 -4.91
CA SER A 136 18.03 1.66 -4.50
C SER A 136 19.19 0.83 -5.05
N GLY A 137 18.94 -0.40 -5.52
CA GLY A 137 19.99 -1.34 -5.92
C GLY A 137 20.75 -1.98 -4.76
N VAL A 138 20.21 -1.92 -3.55
CA VAL A 138 20.80 -2.56 -2.35
C VAL A 138 20.56 -4.08 -2.29
N LEU A 139 19.59 -4.56 -3.07
CA LEU A 139 19.20 -5.96 -3.27
C LEU A 139 19.60 -6.39 -4.67
#